data_AF-W2XUL8-F1
#
_entry.id   AF-W2XUL8-F1
#
_cell.length_a   1.000
_cell.length_b   1.000
_cell.length_c   1.000
_cell.angle_alpha   90.00
_cell.angle_beta   90.00
_cell.angle_gamma   90.00
#
_symmetry.space_group_name_H-M   'P 1'
#
loop_
_entity.id
_entity.type
_entity.pdbx_description
1 polymer ?
#
loop_
_entity_poly.entity_id
_entity_poly.type
_entity_poly.pdbx_seq_one_letter_code
_entity_poly.pdbx_strand_id
1 'polypeptide(L)'
;TTRAKKAARKKAATVAQEDSELYAQNLSLTSIETALSSEATYVSSAAVLSKFHMVDNGFKFKTPTARTISSLPATKPVITADSITHILRSDQIDTCYRKVVALQRKLNTVSENALAVNIPGFGVYSTKPLRTMKAWHAATKTNKLVEKALTWVNTIDFTLAMPSPFKVDEHPELIAKVKSIPLSSRK
;
A
#
# COMPACT_ATOMS: atom_id res chain seq x y z
N THR A 1 31.77 -7.76 10.19
CA THR A 1 32.64 -6.62 10.57
C THR A 1 31.88 -5.60 11.41
N THR A 2 32.57 -4.87 12.27
CA THR A 2 32.00 -3.83 13.17
C THR A 2 31.31 -2.69 12.40
N ARG A 3 31.83 -2.36 11.21
CA ARG A 3 31.28 -1.36 10.29
C ARG A 3 29.88 -1.73 9.78
N ALA A 4 29.64 -3.01 9.46
CA ALA A 4 28.33 -3.49 9.02
C ALA A 4 27.28 -3.43 10.15
N LYS A 5 27.67 -3.73 11.39
CA LYS A 5 26.79 -3.61 12.56
C LYS A 5 26.41 -2.13 12.83
N LYS A 6 27.35 -1.20 12.70
CA LYS A 6 27.09 0.25 12.85
C LYS A 6 26.14 0.77 11.77
N ALA A 7 26.32 0.34 10.51
CA ALA A 7 25.43 0.68 9.41
C ALA A 7 23.99 0.16 9.63
N ALA A 8 23.85 -1.09 10.08
CA ALA A 8 22.53 -1.68 10.37
C ALA A 8 21.79 -0.93 11.49
N ARG A 9 22.50 -0.53 12.56
CA ARG A 9 21.92 0.27 13.65
C ARG A 9 21.46 1.65 13.19
N LYS A 10 22.29 2.34 12.40
CA LYS A 10 21.93 3.65 11.84
C LYS A 10 20.66 3.54 10.98
N LYS A 11 20.58 2.51 10.13
CA LYS A 11 19.41 2.25 9.30
C LYS A 11 18.15 1.97 10.13
N ALA A 12 18.24 1.14 11.16
CA ALA A 12 17.12 0.87 12.06
C ALA A 12 16.63 2.14 12.79
N ALA A 13 17.55 3.02 13.20
CA ALA A 13 17.19 4.30 13.81
C ALA A 13 16.47 5.24 12.84
N THR A 14 16.89 5.28 11.56
CA THR A 14 16.20 6.05 10.52
C THR A 14 14.78 5.55 10.28
N VAL A 15 14.60 4.23 10.13
CA VAL A 15 13.25 3.64 9.94
C VAL A 15 12.34 3.92 11.14
N ALA A 16 12.87 3.83 12.37
CA ALA A 16 12.09 4.14 13.57
C ALA A 16 11.73 5.63 13.67
N GLN A 17 12.60 6.52 13.18
CA GLN A 17 12.33 7.95 13.11
C GLN A 17 11.23 8.26 12.08
N GLU A 18 11.31 7.67 10.90
CA GLU A 18 10.27 7.78 9.85
C GLU A 18 8.90 7.29 10.37
N ASP A 19 8.87 6.17 11.11
CA ASP A 19 7.66 5.67 11.76
C ASP A 19 7.10 6.67 12.77
N SER A 20 7.97 7.23 13.61
CA SER A 20 7.56 8.21 14.61
C SER A 20 7.00 9.46 13.94
N GLU A 21 7.55 9.89 12.81
CA GLU A 21 7.09 11.05 12.05
C GLU A 21 5.75 10.79 11.37
N LEU A 22 5.56 9.61 10.77
CA LEU A 22 4.26 9.20 10.21
C LEU A 22 3.20 9.12 11.30
N TYR A 23 3.53 8.49 12.43
CA TYR A 23 2.63 8.39 13.57
C TYR A 23 2.25 9.77 14.12
N ALA A 24 3.22 10.68 14.26
CA ALA A 24 2.97 12.08 14.68
C ALA A 24 2.09 12.86 13.70
N GLN A 25 2.12 12.50 12.41
CA GLN A 25 1.24 13.06 11.38
C GLN A 25 -0.12 12.36 11.28
N ASN A 26 -0.46 11.45 12.20
CA ASN A 26 -1.65 10.60 12.16
C ASN A 26 -1.74 9.73 10.88
N LEU A 27 -0.59 9.37 10.31
CA LEU A 27 -0.50 8.53 9.12
C LEU A 27 -0.28 7.07 9.54
N SER A 28 -1.37 6.32 9.51
CA SER A 28 -1.40 4.88 9.75
C SER A 28 -2.21 4.17 8.68
N LEU A 29 -2.30 2.85 8.75
CA LEU A 29 -3.11 2.05 7.85
C LEU A 29 -4.59 2.48 7.89
N THR A 30 -5.08 2.99 9.03
CA THR A 30 -6.42 3.59 9.13
C THR A 30 -6.59 4.77 8.16
N SER A 31 -5.59 5.65 8.06
CA SER A 31 -5.66 6.77 7.11
C SER A 31 -5.64 6.32 5.65
N ILE A 32 -4.99 5.19 5.36
CA ILE A 32 -5.05 4.55 4.04
C ILE A 32 -6.45 3.98 3.77
N GLU A 33 -7.08 3.33 4.77
CA GLU A 33 -8.47 2.85 4.64
C GLU A 33 -9.42 4.02 4.30
N THR A 34 -9.25 5.16 4.97
CA THR A 34 -10.02 6.38 4.68
C THR A 34 -9.74 6.93 3.28
N ALA A 35 -8.46 7.05 2.91
CA ALA A 35 -8.04 7.57 1.61
C ALA A 35 -8.48 6.67 0.44
N LEU A 36 -8.65 5.36 0.67
CA LEU A 36 -9.10 4.37 -0.31
C LEU A 36 -10.57 4.00 -0.18
N SER A 37 -11.39 4.87 0.41
CA SER A 37 -12.85 4.70 0.41
C SER A 37 -13.42 4.61 -1.03
N SER A 38 -14.68 4.21 -1.16
CA SER A 38 -15.31 3.76 -2.43
C SER A 38 -15.26 4.75 -3.60
N GLU A 39 -14.92 6.00 -3.36
CA GLU A 39 -14.84 7.08 -4.37
C GLU A 39 -13.44 7.71 -4.45
N ALA A 40 -12.40 6.99 -4.02
CA ALA A 40 -11.03 7.47 -4.10
C ALA A 40 -10.60 7.72 -5.55
N THR A 41 -10.14 8.94 -5.82
CA THR A 41 -9.54 9.38 -7.08
C THR A 41 -8.12 9.86 -6.83
N TYR A 42 -7.39 10.20 -7.90
CA TYR A 42 -6.07 10.82 -7.77
C TYR A 42 -6.13 12.08 -6.88
N VAL A 43 -7.12 12.95 -7.11
CA VAL A 43 -7.29 14.21 -6.36
C VAL A 43 -7.49 13.97 -4.87
N SER A 44 -8.36 13.02 -4.50
CA SER A 44 -8.75 12.84 -3.10
C SER A 44 -7.74 12.06 -2.26
N SER A 45 -6.84 11.29 -2.88
CA SER A 45 -6.05 10.30 -2.14
C SER A 45 -4.56 10.27 -2.46
N ALA A 46 -4.09 10.75 -3.62
CA ALA A 46 -2.69 10.62 -4.01
C ALA A 46 -1.72 11.25 -3.00
N ALA A 47 -2.07 12.43 -2.46
CA ALA A 47 -1.25 13.15 -1.49
C ALA A 47 -1.11 12.43 -0.14
N VAL A 48 -2.10 11.62 0.26
CA VAL A 48 -2.01 10.80 1.49
C VAL A 48 -1.21 9.54 1.22
N LEU A 49 -1.55 8.84 0.13
CA LEU A 49 -0.94 7.56 -0.22
C LEU A 49 0.56 7.67 -0.50
N SER A 50 1.02 8.79 -1.06
CA SER A 50 2.44 9.03 -1.39
C SER A 50 3.34 9.20 -0.17
N LYS A 51 2.78 9.50 1.02
CA LYS A 51 3.54 9.63 2.26
C LYS A 51 3.95 8.29 2.87
N PHE A 52 3.30 7.21 2.47
CA PHE A 52 3.58 5.87 2.99
C PHE A 52 4.75 5.24 2.26
N HIS A 53 5.56 4.52 3.03
CA HIS A 53 6.72 3.83 2.51
C HIS A 53 6.55 2.30 2.64
N MET A 54 7.12 1.60 1.67
CA MET A 54 7.23 0.15 1.74
C MET A 54 8.34 -0.26 2.68
N VAL A 55 8.16 -1.39 3.34
CA VAL A 55 9.21 -2.06 4.10
C VAL A 55 10.45 -2.26 3.23
N ASP A 56 11.56 -1.76 3.76
CA ASP A 56 12.90 -1.82 3.21
C ASP A 56 13.30 -3.20 2.66
N ASN A 57 13.95 -3.22 1.49
CA ASN A 57 14.49 -4.45 0.88
C ASN A 57 15.55 -5.14 1.75
N GLY A 58 16.20 -4.39 2.65
CA GLY A 58 17.16 -4.93 3.61
C GLY A 58 16.53 -5.78 4.72
N PHE A 59 15.20 -5.72 4.90
CA PHE A 59 14.52 -6.53 5.90
C PHE A 59 14.35 -7.97 5.41
N LYS A 60 14.95 -8.93 6.13
CA LYS A 60 14.80 -10.36 5.85
C LYS A 60 13.41 -10.83 6.24
N PHE A 61 12.52 -10.91 5.26
CA PHE A 61 11.19 -11.46 5.43
C PHE A 61 11.28 -12.97 5.71
N LYS A 62 10.90 -13.37 6.93
CA LYS A 62 10.85 -14.77 7.33
C LYS A 62 9.49 -15.36 7.00
N THR A 63 9.44 -16.68 6.82
CA THR A 63 8.21 -17.40 6.48
C THR A 63 7.10 -17.09 7.49
N PRO A 64 5.97 -16.51 7.04
CA PRO A 64 4.85 -16.23 7.90
C PRO A 64 4.09 -17.51 8.27
N THR A 65 3.40 -17.48 9.41
CA THR A 65 2.58 -18.58 9.90
C THR A 65 1.14 -18.12 10.09
N ALA A 66 0.21 -18.71 9.34
CA ALA A 66 -1.21 -18.48 9.53
C ALA A 66 -1.74 -19.23 10.77
N ARG A 67 -2.64 -18.60 11.51
CA ARG A 67 -3.31 -19.14 12.70
C ARG A 67 -4.75 -18.67 12.74
N THR A 68 -5.62 -19.40 13.43
CA THR A 68 -6.94 -18.86 13.81
C THR A 68 -6.76 -17.86 14.92
N ILE A 69 -7.52 -16.75 14.90
CA ILE A 69 -7.43 -15.70 15.92
C ILE A 69 -7.71 -16.27 17.32
N SER A 70 -8.67 -17.17 17.44
CA SER A 70 -9.02 -17.86 18.68
C SER A 70 -7.89 -18.73 19.27
N SER A 71 -6.89 -19.11 18.46
CA SER A 71 -5.74 -19.92 18.89
C SER A 71 -4.50 -19.08 19.24
N LEU A 72 -4.59 -17.75 19.16
CA LEU A 72 -3.46 -16.88 19.45
C LEU A 72 -3.22 -16.83 20.96
N PRO A 73 -1.96 -16.94 21.41
CA PRO A 73 -1.63 -16.73 22.82
C PRO A 73 -1.87 -15.27 23.19
N ALA A 74 -2.30 -15.02 24.43
CA ALA A 74 -2.58 -13.66 24.94
C ALA A 74 -1.38 -12.71 24.77
N THR A 75 -0.15 -13.24 24.77
CA THR A 75 1.08 -12.46 24.57
C THR A 75 1.30 -11.98 23.13
N LYS A 76 0.48 -12.41 22.17
CA LYS A 76 0.62 -12.05 20.74
C LYS A 76 -0.73 -11.60 20.18
N PRO A 77 -1.25 -10.45 20.63
CA PRO A 77 -2.49 -9.91 20.10
C PRO A 77 -2.34 -9.53 18.62
N VAL A 78 -3.47 -9.46 17.93
CA VAL A 78 -3.53 -8.93 16.57
C VAL A 78 -3.23 -7.43 16.62
N ILE A 79 -2.33 -6.98 15.75
CA ILE A 79 -1.95 -5.58 15.62
C ILE A 79 -3.12 -4.79 15.02
N THR A 80 -3.41 -3.64 15.61
CA THR A 80 -4.48 -2.74 15.19
C THR A 80 -4.01 -1.82 14.05
N ALA A 81 -4.92 -1.43 13.16
CA ALA A 81 -4.58 -0.69 11.93
C ALA A 81 -3.95 0.69 12.21
N ASP A 82 -4.31 1.33 13.31
CA ASP A 82 -3.75 2.62 13.77
C ASP A 82 -2.28 2.54 14.18
N SER A 83 -1.80 1.35 14.56
CA SER A 83 -0.40 1.11 14.93
C SER A 83 0.48 0.67 13.76
N ILE A 84 -0.07 0.57 12.55
CA ILE A 84 0.65 0.12 11.36
C ILE A 84 0.97 1.33 10.47
N THR A 85 2.26 1.64 10.36
CA THR A 85 2.79 2.76 9.55
C THR A 85 3.49 2.29 8.27
N HIS A 86 4.11 1.10 8.29
CA HIS A 86 4.80 0.53 7.14
C HIS A 86 3.93 -0.39 6.29
N ILE A 87 4.14 -0.34 4.97
CA ILE A 87 3.46 -1.20 4.01
C ILE A 87 4.35 -2.39 3.64
N LEU A 88 3.86 -3.61 3.88
CA LEU A 88 4.52 -4.82 3.41
C LEU A 88 4.64 -4.79 1.88
N ARG A 89 5.70 -5.39 1.34
CA ARG A 89 5.86 -5.49 -0.12
C ARG A 89 4.81 -6.43 -0.71
N SER A 90 4.50 -6.22 -2.00
CA SER A 90 3.48 -7.02 -2.70
C SER A 90 3.75 -8.54 -2.62
N ASP A 91 5.01 -8.96 -2.78
CA ASP A 91 5.44 -10.37 -2.70
C ASP A 91 5.26 -10.96 -1.29
N GLN A 92 5.47 -10.15 -0.26
CA GLN A 92 5.28 -10.52 1.13
C GLN A 92 3.80 -10.70 1.45
N ILE A 93 2.96 -9.76 0.99
CA ILE A 93 1.51 -9.81 1.13
C ILE A 93 0.96 -11.08 0.46
N ASP A 94 1.38 -11.37 -0.78
CA ASP A 94 0.95 -12.57 -1.50
C ASP A 94 1.42 -13.85 -0.78
N THR A 95 2.59 -13.84 -0.16
CA THR A 95 3.07 -14.94 0.69
C THR A 95 2.19 -15.14 1.92
N CYS A 96 1.76 -14.06 2.58
CA CYS A 96 0.81 -14.13 3.68
C CYS A 96 -0.53 -14.72 3.22
N TYR A 97 -1.09 -14.25 2.10
CA TYR A 97 -2.34 -14.79 1.56
C TYR A 97 -2.27 -16.27 1.21
N ARG A 98 -1.15 -16.74 0.62
CA ARG A 98 -0.94 -18.17 0.38
C ARG A 98 -1.05 -19.01 1.67
N LYS A 99 -0.52 -18.51 2.78
CA LYS A 99 -0.62 -19.18 4.08
C LYS A 99 -2.05 -19.17 4.64
N VAL A 100 -2.77 -18.06 4.49
CA VAL A 100 -4.18 -17.94 4.90
C VAL A 100 -5.03 -18.94 4.11
N VAL A 101 -4.91 -18.96 2.79
CA VAL A 101 -5.66 -19.88 1.91
C VAL A 101 -5.33 -21.34 2.23
N ALA A 102 -4.05 -21.67 2.45
CA ALA A 102 -3.66 -23.03 2.81
C ALA A 102 -4.28 -23.47 4.15
N LEU A 103 -4.32 -22.58 5.15
CA LEU A 103 -4.96 -22.88 6.43
C LEU A 103 -6.48 -22.98 6.30
N GLN A 104 -7.11 -22.08 5.54
CA GLN A 104 -8.54 -22.09 5.28
C GLN A 104 -8.99 -23.41 4.62
N ARG A 105 -8.23 -23.88 3.61
CA ARG A 105 -8.44 -25.19 2.98
C ARG A 105 -8.25 -26.36 3.92
N LYS A 106 -7.38 -26.23 4.93
CA LYS A 106 -7.20 -27.28 5.95
C LYS A 106 -8.37 -27.36 6.93
N LEU A 107 -9.02 -26.23 7.20
CA LEU A 107 -10.07 -26.12 8.22
C LEU A 107 -11.51 -26.15 7.64
N ASN A 108 -11.67 -26.10 6.32
CA ASN A 108 -12.91 -26.24 5.53
C ASN A 108 -14.08 -25.27 5.84
N THR A 109 -14.09 -24.55 6.97
CA THR A 109 -15.25 -23.74 7.41
C THR A 109 -14.88 -22.39 8.02
N VAL A 110 -13.59 -22.06 8.12
CA VAL A 110 -13.15 -20.83 8.79
C VAL A 110 -13.19 -19.64 7.83
N SER A 111 -13.88 -18.58 8.23
CA SER A 111 -13.89 -17.30 7.51
C SER A 111 -12.49 -16.67 7.47
N GLU A 112 -12.14 -16.02 6.36
CA GLU A 112 -10.88 -15.27 6.22
C GLU A 112 -10.69 -14.25 7.36
N ASN A 113 -11.78 -13.68 7.88
CA ASN A 113 -11.75 -12.69 8.97
C ASN A 113 -11.41 -13.30 10.33
N ALA A 114 -11.55 -14.62 10.49
CA ALA A 114 -11.18 -15.35 11.71
C ALA A 114 -9.72 -15.84 11.69
N LEU A 115 -8.97 -15.51 10.63
CA LEU A 115 -7.58 -15.88 10.44
C LEU A 115 -6.64 -14.69 10.63
N ALA A 116 -5.46 -14.98 11.14
CA ALA A 116 -4.37 -14.04 11.25
C ALA A 116 -3.04 -14.68 10.82
N VAL A 117 -2.08 -13.84 10.50
CA VAL A 117 -0.76 -14.23 10.04
C VAL A 117 0.28 -13.65 11.00
N ASN A 118 1.00 -14.53 11.68
CA ASN A 118 2.17 -14.14 12.45
C ASN A 118 3.37 -14.01 11.50
N ILE A 119 3.87 -12.79 11.36
CA ILE A 119 5.02 -12.43 10.55
C ILE A 119 6.19 -12.16 11.50
N PRO A 120 7.23 -13.02 11.53
CA PRO A 120 8.35 -12.82 12.43
C PRO A 120 9.04 -11.47 12.20
N GLY A 121 9.10 -10.65 13.25
CA GLY A 121 9.68 -9.30 13.22
C GLY A 121 8.70 -8.17 12.92
N PHE A 122 7.47 -8.47 12.51
CA PHE A 122 6.39 -7.47 12.36
C PHE A 122 5.24 -7.70 13.33
N GLY A 123 4.98 -8.96 13.71
CA GLY A 123 3.89 -9.33 14.63
C GLY A 123 2.72 -10.00 13.92
N VAL A 124 1.55 -9.95 14.53
CA VAL A 124 0.37 -10.71 14.09
C VAL A 124 -0.61 -9.80 13.38
N TYR A 125 -0.87 -10.07 12.09
CA TYR A 125 -1.75 -9.29 11.24
C TYR A 125 -3.02 -10.08 10.96
N SER A 126 -4.19 -9.48 11.11
CA SER A 126 -5.41 -10.04 10.50
C SER A 126 -5.39 -9.85 8.98
N THR A 127 -6.35 -10.45 8.30
CA THR A 127 -6.47 -10.39 6.84
C THR A 127 -6.91 -9.02 6.33
N LYS A 128 -7.64 -8.24 7.15
CA LYS A 128 -8.08 -6.87 6.80
C LYS A 128 -6.90 -5.91 6.57
N PRO A 129 -5.94 -5.72 7.49
CA PRO A 129 -4.73 -4.92 7.24
C PRO A 129 -3.96 -5.32 5.97
N LEU A 130 -3.80 -6.63 5.73
CA LEU A 130 -3.12 -7.13 4.54
C LEU A 130 -3.86 -6.74 3.25
N ARG A 131 -5.19 -6.72 3.29
CA ARG A 131 -6.04 -6.27 2.17
C ARG A 131 -5.88 -4.78 1.92
N THR A 132 -5.86 -3.97 2.97
CA THR A 132 -5.63 -2.52 2.87
C THR A 132 -4.27 -2.23 2.25
N MET A 133 -3.21 -2.91 2.69
CA MET A 133 -1.87 -2.79 2.09
C MET A 133 -1.88 -3.19 0.60
N LYS A 134 -2.59 -4.27 0.24
CA LYS A 134 -2.73 -4.68 -1.17
C LYS A 134 -3.46 -3.63 -2.01
N ALA A 135 -4.50 -3.02 -1.46
CA ALA A 135 -5.23 -1.92 -2.10
C ALA A 135 -4.33 -0.68 -2.28
N TRP A 136 -3.49 -0.37 -1.29
CA TRP A 136 -2.49 0.70 -1.39
C TRP A 136 -1.51 0.49 -2.54
N HIS A 137 -1.01 -0.74 -2.75
CA HIS A 137 -0.13 -1.05 -3.88
C HIS A 137 -0.82 -0.81 -5.22
N ALA A 138 -2.08 -1.26 -5.35
CA ALA A 138 -2.87 -1.05 -6.55
C ALA A 138 -3.11 0.45 -6.83
N ALA A 139 -3.56 1.19 -5.82
CA ALA A 139 -3.82 2.63 -5.92
C ALA A 139 -2.55 3.42 -6.25
N THR A 140 -1.42 3.09 -5.62
CA THR A 140 -0.12 3.73 -5.89
C THR A 140 0.34 3.49 -7.33
N LYS A 141 0.09 2.29 -7.87
CA LYS A 141 0.37 2.00 -9.29
C LYS A 141 -0.51 2.85 -10.22
N THR A 142 -1.80 2.97 -9.91
CA THR A 142 -2.73 3.83 -10.66
C THR A 142 -2.30 5.31 -10.60
N ASN A 143 -1.94 5.82 -9.42
CA ASN A 143 -1.44 7.19 -9.25
C ASN A 143 -0.23 7.48 -10.14
N LYS A 144 0.74 6.56 -10.21
CA LYS A 144 1.89 6.71 -11.10
C LYS A 144 1.51 6.77 -12.58
N LEU A 145 0.47 6.03 -12.99
CA LEU A 145 -0.04 6.10 -14.36
C LEU A 145 -0.73 7.44 -14.64
N VAL A 146 -1.52 7.94 -13.68
CA VAL A 146 -2.15 9.26 -13.76
C VAL A 146 -1.07 10.36 -13.86
N GLU A 147 -0.05 10.33 -13.01
CA GLU A 147 1.08 11.28 -13.06
C GLU A 147 1.81 11.26 -14.40
N LYS A 148 2.07 10.05 -14.92
CA LYS A 148 2.69 9.90 -16.25
C LYS A 148 1.81 10.48 -17.35
N ALA A 149 0.50 10.24 -17.30
CA ALA A 149 -0.45 10.79 -18.26
C ALA A 149 -0.49 12.33 -18.18
N LEU A 150 -0.57 12.90 -16.98
CA LEU A 150 -0.53 14.35 -16.77
C LEU A 150 0.77 14.98 -17.29
N THR A 151 1.90 14.33 -17.02
CA THR A 151 3.21 14.78 -17.52
C THR A 151 3.23 14.78 -19.04
N TRP A 152 2.75 13.71 -19.66
CA TRP A 152 2.69 13.60 -21.13
C TRP A 152 1.78 14.66 -21.75
N VAL A 153 0.57 14.87 -21.22
CA VAL A 153 -0.36 15.91 -21.70
C VAL A 153 0.32 17.28 -21.70
N ASN A 154 1.03 17.62 -20.62
CA ASN A 154 1.74 18.89 -20.49
C ASN A 154 2.94 19.04 -21.45
N THR A 155 3.40 17.96 -22.09
CA THR A 155 4.48 18.01 -23.10
C THR A 155 3.97 18.21 -24.53
N ILE A 156 2.66 18.11 -24.76
CA ILE A 156 2.08 18.27 -26.10
C ILE A 156 1.97 19.76 -26.42
N ASP A 157 2.64 20.18 -27.49
CA ASP A 157 2.46 21.51 -28.05
C ASP A 157 1.27 21.53 -29.02
N PHE A 158 0.10 21.90 -28.50
CA PHE A 158 -1.12 22.06 -29.31
C PHE A 158 -1.08 23.31 -30.22
N THR A 159 -0.05 24.15 -30.12
CA THR A 159 0.10 25.36 -30.94
C THR A 159 0.88 25.11 -32.24
N LEU A 160 1.41 23.90 -32.43
CA LEU A 160 2.17 23.53 -33.62
C LEU A 160 1.34 23.71 -34.90
N ALA A 161 1.90 24.42 -35.88
CA ALA A 161 1.26 24.63 -37.18
C ALA A 161 1.10 23.30 -37.93
N MET A 162 -0.14 22.85 -38.10
CA MET A 162 -0.49 21.55 -38.69
C MET A 162 -1.57 21.71 -39.77
N PRO A 163 -1.56 20.90 -40.84
CA PRO A 163 -2.66 20.87 -41.80
C PRO A 163 -3.98 20.51 -41.10
N SER A 164 -5.08 21.17 -41.51
CA SER A 164 -6.41 21.04 -40.89
C SER A 164 -6.84 19.59 -40.56
N PRO A 165 -6.65 18.59 -41.45
CA PRO A 165 -7.05 17.20 -41.15
C PRO A 165 -6.32 16.54 -39.97
N PHE A 166 -5.16 17.07 -39.58
CA PHE A 166 -4.32 16.54 -38.52
C PHE A 166 -4.29 17.44 -37.28
N LYS A 167 -4.94 18.60 -37.32
CA LYS A 167 -4.97 19.53 -36.19
C LYS A 167 -5.78 18.90 -35.05
N VAL A 168 -5.17 18.83 -33.87
CA VAL A 168 -5.81 18.36 -32.64
C VAL A 168 -5.87 19.53 -31.69
N ASP A 169 -7.07 19.88 -31.26
CA ASP A 169 -7.28 20.92 -30.25
C ASP A 169 -7.17 20.34 -28.85
N GLU A 170 -6.63 21.13 -27.92
CA GLU A 170 -6.57 20.75 -26.51
C GLU A 170 -7.99 20.66 -25.94
N HIS A 171 -8.34 19.50 -25.37
CA HIS A 171 -9.62 19.34 -24.69
C HIS A 171 -9.54 19.95 -23.29
N PRO A 172 -10.33 20.99 -22.96
CA PRO A 172 -10.17 21.78 -21.72
C PRO A 172 -10.35 20.97 -20.44
N GLU A 173 -11.21 19.94 -20.48
CA GLU A 173 -11.46 19.06 -19.33
C GLU A 173 -10.54 17.83 -19.25
N LEU A 174 -9.58 17.64 -20.16
CA LEU A 174 -8.79 16.39 -20.23
C LEU A 174 -8.06 16.12 -18.91
N ILE A 175 -7.39 17.13 -18.37
CA ILE A 175 -6.66 17.04 -17.10
C ILE A 175 -7.61 16.72 -15.95
N ALA A 176 -8.78 17.38 -15.90
CA ALA A 176 -9.78 17.15 -14.86
C ALA A 176 -10.30 15.70 -14.91
N LYS A 177 -10.63 15.20 -16.10
CA LYS A 177 -11.11 13.82 -16.32
C LYS A 177 -10.06 12.78 -15.95
N VAL A 178 -8.79 13.02 -16.28
CA VAL A 178 -7.67 12.14 -15.92
C VAL A 178 -7.50 12.08 -14.40
N LYS A 179 -7.62 13.21 -13.70
CA LYS A 179 -7.52 13.28 -12.24
C LYS A 179 -8.72 12.66 -11.51
N SER A 180 -9.89 12.62 -12.13
CA SER A 180 -11.11 12.03 -11.56
C SER A 180 -11.22 10.51 -11.77
N ILE A 181 -10.25 9.86 -12.41
CA ILE A 181 -10.26 8.41 -12.60
C ILE A 181 -10.25 7.72 -11.21
N PRO A 182 -11.18 6.80 -10.94
CA PRO A 182 -11.20 6.04 -9.69
C PRO A 182 -9.95 5.16 -9.53
N LEU A 183 -9.38 5.11 -8.32
CA LEU A 183 -8.16 4.33 -8.05
C LEU A 183 -8.39 2.82 -7.91
N SER A 184 -9.64 2.41 -7.72
CA SER A 184 -10.06 1.02 -7.72
C SER A 184 -11.25 0.83 -8.66
N SER A 185 -11.25 -0.27 -9.42
CA SER A 185 -12.48 -0.70 -10.10
C SER A 185 -13.49 -1.13 -9.03
N ARG A 186 -14.73 -0.61 -9.10
CA ARG A 186 -15.84 -1.15 -8.29
C ARG A 186 -15.88 -2.68 -8.45
N LYS A 187 -15.91 -3.38 -7.33
CA LYS A 187 -16.27 -4.81 -7.27
C LYS A 187 -17.61 -4.92 -6.56
#